data_AF-A0A920LJD1-F1
#
_entry.id   AF-A0A920LJD1-F1
#
_cell.length_a   1.000
_cell.length_b   1.000
_cell.length_c   1.000
_cell.angle_alpha   90.00
_cell.angle_beta   90.00
_cell.angle_gamma   90.00
#
_symmetry.space_group_name_H-M   'P 1'
#
loop_
_entity.id
_entity.type
_entity.pdbx_description
1 polymer ?
#
loop_
_entity_poly.entity_id
_entity_poly.type
_entity_poly.pdbx_seq_one_letter_code
_entity_poly.pdbx_strand_id
1 'polypeptide(L)' 'MINPTRSLFIDYLISMGAKIDFLDKYSKCGEEVVDIDVTASELKGVTTSLTTPHQLLMNF' A
#
# COMPACT_ATOMS: atom_id res chain seq x y z
N MET A 1 5.11 5.83 4.36
CA MET A 1 4.14 5.71 3.26
C MET A 1 4.94 5.35 2.03
N ILE A 2 4.75 4.16 1.46
CA ILE A 2 5.25 3.85 0.12
C ILE A 2 4.57 4.80 -0.87
N ASN A 3 5.17 5.05 -2.03
CA ASN A 3 4.64 5.95 -3.06
C ASN A 3 3.08 5.89 -3.14
N PRO A 4 2.38 6.96 -2.73
CA PRO A 4 0.95 6.93 -2.46
C PRO A 4 0.08 6.70 -3.70
N THR A 5 0.60 6.96 -4.90
CA THR A 5 -0.14 6.70 -6.15
C THR A 5 0.03 5.26 -6.63
N ARG A 6 0.93 4.48 -6.01
CA ARG A 6 1.29 3.11 -6.44
C ARG A 6 1.08 2.05 -5.35
N SER A 7 0.80 2.46 -4.11
CA SER A 7 0.65 1.56 -2.97
C SER A 7 -0.80 1.22 -2.61
N LEU A 8 -1.81 1.79 -3.29
CA LEU A 8 -3.22 1.66 -2.88
C LEU A 8 -3.68 0.20 -2.75
N PHE A 9 -3.20 -0.70 -3.61
CA PHE A 9 -3.52 -2.12 -3.51
C PHE A 9 -3.01 -2.75 -2.21
N ILE A 10 -1.81 -2.36 -1.75
CA ILE A 10 -1.22 -2.81 -0.48
C ILE A 10 -2.04 -2.27 0.69
N ASP A 11 -2.50 -1.02 0.61
CA ASP A 11 -3.36 -0.42 1.63
C ASP A 11 -4.69 -1.20 1.78
N TYR A 12 -5.27 -1.65 0.66
CA TYR A 12 -6.44 -2.53 0.70
C TYR A 12 -6.13 -3.88 1.33
N LEU A 13 -5.03 -4.53 0.98
CA LEU A 13 -4.63 -5.79 1.61
C LEU A 13 -4.48 -5.65 3.13
N ILE A 14 -3.83 -4.58 3.60
CA ILE A 14 -3.71 -4.29 5.03
C ILE A 14 -5.09 -4.11 5.67
N SER A 15 -5.99 -3.35 5.04
CA SER A 15 -7.37 -3.17 5.55
C SER A 15 -8.18 -4.47 5.59
N MET A 16 -7.89 -5.42 4.71
CA MET A 16 -8.48 -6.76 4.70
C MET A 16 -7.90 -7.67 5.79
N GLY A 17 -6.81 -7.25 6.46
CA GLY A 17 -6.14 -8.02 7.50
C GLY A 17 -4.84 -8.70 7.06
N ALA A 18 -4.25 -8.29 5.93
CA ALA A 18 -2.98 -8.83 5.48
C ALA A 18 -1.85 -8.51 6.47
N LYS A 19 -0.95 -9.49 6.68
CA LYS A 19 0.27 -9.30 7.45
C LYS A 19 1.41 -8.90 6.51
N ILE A 20 1.64 -7.60 6.42
CA ILE A 20 2.65 -6.99 5.55
C ILE A 20 3.51 -6.07 6.42
N ASP A 21 4.79 -6.39 6.51
CA ASP A 21 5.79 -5.58 7.20
C ASP A 21 6.66 -4.86 6.17
N PHE A 22 6.90 -3.56 6.41
CA PHE A 22 7.79 -2.76 5.57
C PHE A 22 9.16 -2.68 6.23
N LEU A 23 10.15 -3.24 5.56
CA LEU A 23 11.53 -3.31 6.01
C LEU A 23 12.38 -2.30 5.24
N ASP A 24 13.55 -1.99 5.79
CA ASP A 24 14.63 -1.26 5.11
C ASP A 24 14.16 -0.13 4.19
N LYS A 25 13.75 1.01 4.78
CA LYS A 25 13.38 2.18 4.00
C LYS A 25 14.62 2.87 3.43
N TYR A 26 14.69 3.02 2.10
CA TYR A 26 15.78 3.71 1.42
C TYR A 26 15.30 4.61 0.28
N SER A 27 16.19 5.45 -0.24
CA SER A 27 15.95 6.27 -1.43
C SER A 27 16.70 5.69 -2.63
N LYS A 28 16.02 5.58 -3.78
CA LYS A 28 16.64 5.14 -5.03
C LYS A 28 16.04 5.92 -6.19
N CYS A 29 16.90 6.52 -7.02
CA CYS A 29 16.48 7.32 -8.18
C CYS A 29 15.46 8.42 -7.84
N GLY A 30 15.56 9.02 -6.66
CA GLY A 30 14.65 10.10 -6.21
C GLY A 30 13.33 9.62 -5.60
N GLU A 31 13.09 8.31 -5.52
CA GLU A 31 11.87 7.73 -4.94
C GLU A 31 12.15 7.10 -3.57
N GLU A 32 11.14 7.13 -2.69
CA GLU A 32 11.14 6.33 -1.46
C GLU A 32 10.73 4.90 -1.78
N VAL A 33 11.57 3.96 -1.38
CA VAL A 33 11.41 2.52 -1.59
C VAL A 33 11.64 1.78 -0.28
N VAL A 34 11.02 0.61 -0.17
CA VAL A 34 11.12 -0.28 0.99
C VAL A 34 11.16 -1.71 0.52
N ASP A 35 11.69 -2.58 1.35
CA ASP A 35 11.52 -4.03 1.20
C ASP A 35 10.21 -4.44 1.87
N ILE A 36 9.58 -5.51 1.38
CA ILE A 36 8.26 -5.95 1.85
C ILE A 36 8.37 -7.41 2.29
N ASP A 37 8.09 -7.67 3.56
CA ASP A 37 7.93 -9.02 4.10
C ASP A 37 6.43 -9.33 4.27
N VAL A 38 6.01 -10.50 3.78
CA VAL A 38 4.60 -10.90 3.72
C VAL A 38 4.44 -12.29 4.29
N THR A 39 3.54 -12.43 5.26
CA THR A 39 3.19 -13.72 5.84
C THR A 39 1.74 -14.10 5.57
N ALA A 40 1.44 -15.39 5.56
CA ALA A 40 0.09 -15.88 5.37
C ALA A 40 -0.86 -15.33 6.46
N SER A 41 -2.04 -14.90 6.02
CA SER A 41 -3.06 -14.30 6.89
C SER A 41 -4.46 -14.58 6.33
N GLU A 42 -5.43 -14.76 7.21
CA GLU A 42 -6.83 -14.79 6.82
C GLU A 42 -7.33 -13.37 6.52
N LEU A 43 -7.98 -13.21 5.38
CA LEU A 43 -8.49 -11.91 4.94
C LEU A 43 -10.00 -11.81 5.12
N LYS A 44 -10.49 -10.59 5.35
CA LYS A 44 -11.90 -10.24 5.36
C LYS A 44 -12.20 -9.29 4.21
N GLY A 45 -13.34 -9.49 3.55
CA GLY A 45 -13.79 -8.57 2.50
C GLY A 45 -14.03 -7.17 3.07
N VAL A 46 -13.60 -6.15 2.33
CA VAL A 46 -13.79 -4.74 2.68
C VAL A 46 -14.45 -4.00 1.51
N THR A 47 -15.27 -3.01 1.82
CA THR A 47 -15.86 -2.11 0.83
C THR A 47 -14.98 -0.88 0.68
N THR A 48 -14.67 -0.49 -0.55
CA THR A 48 -13.82 0.65 -0.85
C THR A 48 -14.60 1.70 -1.64
N SER A 49 -14.38 3.00 -1.37
CA SER A 49 -14.98 4.08 -2.16
C SER A 49 -13.98 4.67 -3.16
N LEU A 50 -14.52 5.20 -4.28
CA LEU A 50 -13.74 5.94 -5.28
C LEU A 50 -13.22 7.30 -4.78
N THR A 51 -13.53 7.68 -3.53
CA THR A 51 -13.16 8.96 -2.92
C THR A 51 -11.90 8.89 -2.06
N THR A 52 -11.18 7.77 -2.09
CA THR A 52 -9.96 7.60 -1.28
C THR A 52 -8.87 8.57 -1.79
N PRO A 53 -8.19 9.35 -0.93
CA PRO A 53 -7.30 10.47 -1.32
C PRO A 53 -6.24 10.12 -2.37
N HIS A 54 -5.77 8.87 -2.36
CA HIS A 54 -4.76 8.36 -3.29
C HIS A 54 -5.22 8.32 -4.75
N GLN A 55 -6.52 8.17 -5.02
CA GLN A 55 -7.08 8.17 -6.39
C GLN A 55 -7.24 9.57 -6.97
N LEU A 56 -7.42 10.60 -6.13
CA LEU A 56 -7.44 12.01 -6.59
C LEU A 56 -6.09 12.43 -7.19
N LEU A 57 -5.00 11.78 -6.76
CA LEU A 57 -3.65 12.00 -7.27
C LEU A 57 -3.34 11.22 -8.56
N MET A 58 -4.25 10.37 -9.05
CA MET A 58 -4.08 9.59 -10.29
C MET A 58 -4.75 10.24 -11.53
N ASN A 59 -5.28 11.46 -11.38
CA ASN A 59 -5.94 12.22 -12.45
C ASN A 59 -4.99 13.15 -13.24
N PHE A 60 -3.69 12.83 -13.31
CA PHE A 60 -2.72 13.59 -14.09
C PHE A 60 -2.34 12.84 -15.37
#